data_AF-A0A498C840-F1
#
_entry.id   AF-A0A498C840-F1
#
_cell.length_a   1.000
_cell.length_b   1.000
_cell.length_c   1.000
_cell.angle_alpha   90.00
_cell.angle_beta   90.00
_cell.angle_gamma   90.00
#
_symmetry.space_group_name_H-M   'P 1'
#
loop_
_entity.id
_entity.type
_entity.pdbx_description
1 polymer ?
#
loop_
_entity_poly.entity_id
_entity_poly.type
_entity_poly.pdbx_seq_one_letter_code
_entity_poly.pdbx_strand_id
1 'polypeptide(L)'
;MTHAPDTIVAIATAPGAGGVGMLRLSGPQARPIAEAIGVRAMQPRHAHYARLRDAAGEVIDDGIALWFPAPNSFTGEEVVELQGHGSPVVLQQLVARCIALGARQARPGEFSERAFLNGKLDLAQAEAIADLIAASDTRAARAARRSLDGVFSRRVDEVAEQLVLLRIHVEAAIDFADEPLDTLGGAQVRSGLVTALQALIRLREDAERGRKLRDGLHAVLVGPPNAGKSSLLNALAGSERAIVTDIAGTTRDTLRETIRIDGLELTLVDTAGLREGGDAIEREGMRRARAEMQRTDLAIVVVDAREPQAGRDAVGDSIADVPQQLWIHNKSDLLAAMPSDAPADVVHVSAATGLGLDQLHARLRALASGSAGDSVDGEFSARARHVEAIGQAIGHAERAESELVHEHLELAAEELRLAHEALGEITGRMSADDLLGRIFSSFCIGK
;
A
#
# COMPACT_ATOMS: atom_id res chain seq x y z
N MET A 1 -22.31 19.38 5.85
CA MET A 1 -23.73 19.31 5.46
C MET A 1 -24.18 17.87 5.64
N THR A 2 -25.18 17.58 6.47
CA THR A 2 -25.68 16.21 6.68
C THR A 2 -26.46 15.77 5.45
N HIS A 3 -25.76 15.16 4.48
CA HIS A 3 -26.40 14.45 3.39
C HIS A 3 -27.41 13.46 3.98
N ALA A 4 -28.65 13.49 3.49
CA ALA A 4 -29.58 12.40 3.78
C ALA A 4 -28.90 11.07 3.38
N PRO A 5 -28.89 10.04 4.25
CA PRO A 5 -28.16 8.82 3.98
C PRO A 5 -28.75 8.15 2.74
N ASP A 6 -27.96 8.07 1.67
CA ASP A 6 -28.33 7.41 0.42
C ASP A 6 -28.00 5.91 0.50
N THR A 7 -28.61 5.12 -0.39
CA THR A 7 -28.27 3.70 -0.55
C THR A 7 -27.40 3.54 -1.77
N ILE A 8 -26.27 2.85 -1.60
CA ILE A 8 -25.36 2.53 -2.70
C ILE A 8 -25.49 1.08 -3.14
N VAL A 9 -25.24 0.85 -4.42
CA VAL A 9 -25.14 -0.47 -5.03
C VAL A 9 -23.86 -0.60 -5.85
N ALA A 10 -23.24 -1.78 -5.82
CA ALA A 10 -22.25 -2.18 -6.81
C ALA A 10 -22.26 -3.70 -6.98
N ILE A 11 -21.71 -4.16 -8.10
CA ILE A 11 -21.18 -5.54 -8.20
C ILE A 11 -20.07 -5.64 -7.14
N ALA A 12 -19.83 -6.83 -6.58
CA ALA A 12 -18.82 -7.05 -5.53
C ALA A 12 -17.95 -8.28 -5.82
N THR A 13 -18.05 -8.83 -7.02
CA THR A 13 -17.22 -9.90 -7.57
C THR A 13 -16.33 -9.36 -8.69
N ALA A 14 -15.20 -10.04 -8.93
CA ALA A 14 -14.28 -9.70 -10.01
C ALA A 14 -15.00 -9.61 -11.38
N PRO A 15 -14.56 -8.71 -12.28
CA PRO A 15 -15.14 -8.59 -13.61
C PRO A 15 -14.85 -9.84 -14.44
N GLY A 16 -15.84 -10.26 -15.23
CA GLY A 16 -15.74 -11.44 -16.10
C GLY A 16 -16.92 -12.37 -15.94
N ALA A 17 -16.94 -13.43 -16.77
CA ALA A 17 -17.92 -14.50 -16.61
C ALA A 17 -17.47 -15.44 -15.48
N GLY A 18 -18.41 -15.79 -14.60
CA GLY A 18 -18.16 -16.70 -13.48
C GLY A 18 -19.39 -17.51 -13.11
N GLY A 19 -19.21 -18.53 -12.26
CA GLY A 19 -20.33 -19.35 -11.77
C GLY A 19 -21.32 -18.56 -10.91
N VAL A 20 -20.82 -17.61 -10.11
CA VAL A 20 -21.62 -16.75 -9.23
C VAL A 20 -21.15 -15.31 -9.36
N GLY A 21 -22.08 -14.37 -9.38
CA GLY A 21 -21.84 -12.94 -9.29
C GLY A 21 -22.62 -12.33 -8.13
N MET A 22 -22.01 -11.37 -7.44
CA MET A 22 -22.61 -10.73 -6.26
C MET A 22 -22.83 -9.24 -6.51
N LEU A 23 -23.99 -8.73 -6.09
CA LEU A 23 -24.26 -7.31 -5.89
C LEU A 23 -24.38 -7.03 -4.40
N ARG A 24 -23.87 -5.89 -3.97
CA ARG A 24 -23.99 -5.42 -2.58
C ARG A 24 -24.73 -4.09 -2.56
N LEU A 25 -25.73 -4.00 -1.70
CA LEU A 25 -26.46 -2.78 -1.33
C LEU A 25 -26.05 -2.36 0.09
N SER A 26 -25.84 -1.06 0.34
CA SER A 26 -25.62 -0.52 1.68
C SER A 26 -26.38 0.79 1.87
N GLY A 27 -27.09 0.93 2.97
CA GLY A 27 -27.84 2.14 3.35
C GLY A 27 -29.31 1.87 3.66
N PRO A 28 -30.09 2.91 3.98
CA PRO A 28 -31.44 2.78 4.56
C PRO A 28 -32.49 2.15 3.62
N GLN A 29 -32.25 2.13 2.31
CA GLN A 29 -33.14 1.50 1.32
C GLN A 29 -32.66 0.12 0.88
N ALA A 30 -31.58 -0.44 1.46
CA ALA A 30 -31.03 -1.74 1.04
C ALA A 30 -32.09 -2.86 1.10
N ARG A 31 -32.79 -3.03 2.23
CA ARG A 31 -33.86 -4.02 2.36
C ARG A 31 -35.10 -3.69 1.50
N PRO A 32 -35.67 -2.47 1.52
CA PRO A 32 -36.79 -2.12 0.64
C PRO A 32 -36.54 -2.42 -0.85
N ILE A 33 -35.33 -2.12 -1.34
CA ILE A 33 -34.94 -2.39 -2.74
C ILE A 33 -34.92 -3.90 -3.00
N ALA A 34 -34.32 -4.69 -2.10
CA ALA A 34 -34.28 -6.15 -2.25
C ALA A 34 -35.68 -6.79 -2.22
N GLU A 35 -36.57 -6.29 -1.36
CA GLU A 35 -37.97 -6.74 -1.32
C GLU A 35 -38.71 -6.42 -2.62
N ALA A 36 -38.48 -5.23 -3.20
CA ALA A 36 -39.06 -4.82 -4.48
C ALA A 36 -38.54 -5.62 -5.68
N ILE A 37 -37.32 -6.17 -5.60
CA ILE A 37 -36.73 -7.03 -6.65
C ILE A 37 -37.22 -8.48 -6.53
N GLY A 38 -37.84 -8.86 -5.41
CA GLY A 38 -38.48 -10.17 -5.24
C GLY A 38 -37.96 -11.01 -4.08
N VAL A 39 -37.09 -10.46 -3.22
CA VAL A 39 -36.60 -11.16 -2.02
C VAL A 39 -37.60 -11.01 -0.89
N ARG A 40 -38.29 -12.09 -0.50
CA ARG A 40 -39.34 -12.04 0.53
C ARG A 40 -38.87 -12.63 1.85
N ALA A 41 -39.38 -12.10 2.96
CA ALA A 41 -39.24 -12.65 4.32
C ALA A 41 -37.77 -12.90 4.76
N MET A 42 -36.88 -11.94 4.49
CA MET A 42 -35.47 -12.04 4.86
C MET A 42 -35.27 -12.12 6.37
N GLN A 43 -34.61 -13.19 6.81
CA GLN A 43 -34.04 -13.34 8.14
C GLN A 43 -32.58 -12.86 8.15
N PRO A 44 -32.12 -12.16 9.21
CA PRO A 44 -30.73 -11.71 9.33
C PRO A 44 -29.74 -12.84 9.14
N ARG A 45 -28.76 -12.67 8.26
CA ARG A 45 -27.63 -13.60 8.01
C ARG A 45 -28.03 -15.02 7.59
N HIS A 46 -29.22 -15.17 7.02
CA HIS A 46 -29.68 -16.42 6.40
C HIS A 46 -29.75 -16.24 4.89
N ALA A 47 -29.45 -17.29 4.14
CA ALA A 47 -29.59 -17.30 2.69
C ALA A 47 -31.06 -17.56 2.31
N HIS A 48 -31.63 -16.69 1.48
CA HIS A 48 -32.99 -16.82 0.97
C HIS A 48 -32.97 -16.94 -0.54
N TYR A 49 -33.54 -18.01 -1.08
CA TYR A 49 -33.74 -18.12 -2.52
C TYR A 49 -34.72 -17.05 -3.00
N ALA A 50 -34.40 -16.39 -4.11
CA ALA A 50 -35.25 -15.38 -4.72
C ALA A 50 -35.17 -15.44 -6.25
N ARG A 51 -36.32 -15.19 -6.90
CA ARG A 51 -36.35 -14.85 -8.32
C ARG A 51 -36.29 -13.34 -8.43
N LEU A 52 -35.18 -12.83 -8.92
CA LEU A 52 -34.89 -11.41 -9.03
C LEU A 52 -35.57 -10.87 -10.30
N ARG A 53 -36.36 -9.81 -10.16
CA ARG A 53 -37.27 -9.35 -11.21
C ARG A 53 -37.03 -7.91 -11.64
N ASP A 54 -37.37 -7.63 -12.88
CA ASP A 54 -37.35 -6.28 -13.45
C ASP A 54 -38.58 -5.45 -13.04
N ALA A 55 -38.79 -4.32 -13.70
CA ALA A 55 -39.95 -3.45 -13.45
C ALA A 55 -41.28 -4.01 -13.99
N ALA A 56 -41.24 -4.86 -15.02
CA ALA A 56 -42.40 -5.52 -15.61
C ALA A 56 -42.80 -6.79 -14.84
N GLY A 57 -41.93 -7.29 -13.95
CA GLY A 57 -42.11 -8.52 -13.20
C GLY A 57 -41.50 -9.74 -13.87
N GLU A 58 -40.81 -9.57 -15.00
CA GLU A 58 -40.04 -10.62 -15.68
C GLU A 58 -38.82 -10.99 -14.83
N VAL A 59 -38.44 -12.26 -14.89
CA VAL A 59 -37.29 -12.76 -14.12
C VAL A 59 -36.01 -12.35 -14.84
N ILE A 60 -35.17 -11.57 -14.16
CA ILE A 60 -33.81 -11.25 -14.59
C ILE A 60 -32.90 -12.45 -14.30
N ASP A 61 -32.98 -12.99 -13.08
CA ASP A 61 -32.17 -14.12 -12.63
C ASP A 61 -32.80 -14.85 -11.43
N ASP A 62 -32.35 -16.08 -11.18
CA ASP A 62 -32.61 -16.84 -9.97
C ASP A 62 -31.35 -16.89 -9.11
N GLY A 63 -31.47 -16.60 -7.82
CA GLY A 63 -30.32 -16.47 -6.94
C GLY A 63 -30.64 -16.60 -5.46
N ILE A 64 -29.68 -16.23 -4.63
CA ILE A 64 -29.83 -16.13 -3.18
C ILE A 64 -29.58 -14.70 -2.70
N ALA A 65 -30.25 -14.32 -1.63
CA ALA A 65 -30.06 -13.05 -0.97
C ALA A 65 -29.67 -13.25 0.50
N LEU A 66 -28.77 -12.41 1.00
CA LEU A 66 -28.40 -12.32 2.40
C LEU A 66 -28.66 -10.90 2.90
N TRP A 67 -29.23 -10.79 4.10
CA TRP A 67 -29.49 -9.49 4.74
C TRP A 67 -28.70 -9.35 6.03
N PHE A 68 -28.03 -8.22 6.19
CA PHE A 68 -27.24 -7.85 7.36
C PHE A 68 -27.82 -6.56 7.96
N PRO A 69 -28.58 -6.65 9.06
CA PRO A 69 -29.09 -5.46 9.73
C PRO A 69 -27.98 -4.64 10.38
N ALA A 70 -28.14 -3.31 10.38
CA ALA A 70 -27.28 -2.42 11.17
C ALA A 70 -27.36 -2.75 12.68
N PRO A 71 -26.26 -2.59 13.46
CA PRO A 71 -24.91 -2.20 13.06
C PRO A 71 -24.02 -3.42 12.66
N ASN A 72 -24.65 -4.58 12.46
CA ASN A 72 -24.02 -5.88 12.39
C ASN A 72 -23.72 -6.32 10.95
N SER A 73 -23.20 -5.37 10.16
CA SER A 73 -22.82 -5.51 8.76
C SER A 73 -21.37 -5.01 8.53
N PHE A 74 -20.88 -5.14 7.29
CA PHE A 74 -19.56 -4.64 6.90
C PHE A 74 -19.45 -3.11 7.03
N THR A 75 -20.42 -2.38 6.48
CA THR A 75 -20.42 -0.90 6.50
C THR A 75 -20.92 -0.32 7.83
N GLY A 76 -21.53 -1.13 8.70
CA GLY A 76 -22.26 -0.65 9.88
C GLY A 76 -23.68 -0.17 9.58
N GLU A 77 -24.05 -0.05 8.31
CA GLU A 77 -25.40 0.26 7.85
C GLU A 77 -26.22 -1.01 7.60
N GLU A 78 -27.45 -0.85 7.13
CA GLU A 78 -28.19 -1.98 6.59
C GLU A 78 -27.60 -2.42 5.24
N VAL A 79 -27.31 -3.72 5.09
CA VAL A 79 -26.69 -4.28 3.89
C VAL A 79 -27.50 -5.46 3.36
N VAL A 80 -27.66 -5.52 2.05
CA VAL A 80 -28.19 -6.71 1.36
C VAL A 80 -27.20 -7.16 0.29
N GLU A 81 -26.90 -8.45 0.24
CA GLU A 81 -26.12 -9.08 -0.82
C GLU A 81 -27.04 -9.92 -1.68
N LEU A 82 -27.04 -9.68 -3.00
CA LEU A 82 -27.75 -10.48 -3.99
C LEU A 82 -26.72 -11.30 -4.77
N GLN A 83 -26.85 -12.61 -4.76
CA GLN A 83 -25.93 -13.53 -5.45
C GLN A 83 -26.71 -14.30 -6.52
N GLY A 84 -26.34 -14.09 -7.78
CA GLY A 84 -26.94 -14.75 -8.94
C GLY A 84 -25.86 -15.39 -9.83
N HIS A 85 -26.19 -15.69 -11.06
CA HIS A 85 -25.22 -16.17 -12.04
C HIS A 85 -24.22 -15.05 -12.38
N GLY A 86 -22.94 -15.41 -12.52
CA GLY A 86 -21.85 -14.48 -12.80
C GLY A 86 -21.82 -13.99 -14.25
N SER A 87 -22.97 -13.67 -14.85
CA SER A 87 -23.06 -13.07 -16.18
C SER A 87 -22.96 -11.54 -16.06
N PRO A 88 -21.96 -10.89 -16.68
CA PRO A 88 -21.81 -9.43 -16.60
C PRO A 88 -23.06 -8.65 -17.01
N VAL A 89 -23.79 -9.15 -18.02
CA VAL A 89 -25.02 -8.52 -18.51
C VAL A 89 -26.15 -8.62 -17.48
N VAL A 90 -26.30 -9.78 -16.84
CA VAL A 90 -27.33 -10.01 -15.81
C VAL A 90 -27.05 -9.15 -14.58
N LEU A 91 -25.80 -9.12 -14.11
CA LEU A 91 -25.40 -8.29 -12.97
C LEU A 91 -25.62 -6.79 -13.25
N GLN A 92 -25.30 -6.32 -14.46
CA GLN A 92 -25.56 -4.94 -14.89
C GLN A 92 -27.08 -4.61 -14.91
N GLN A 93 -27.92 -5.54 -15.36
CA GLN A 93 -29.39 -5.37 -15.30
C GLN A 93 -29.89 -5.26 -13.85
N LEU A 94 -29.36 -6.10 -12.94
CA LEU A 94 -29.70 -6.03 -11.53
C LEU A 94 -29.24 -4.71 -10.88
N VAL A 95 -28.03 -4.22 -11.21
CA VAL A 95 -27.55 -2.90 -10.76
C VAL A 95 -28.49 -1.80 -11.26
N ALA A 96 -28.81 -1.79 -12.55
CA ALA A 96 -29.72 -0.80 -13.13
C ALA A 96 -31.10 -0.85 -12.47
N ARG A 97 -31.58 -2.05 -12.13
CA ARG A 97 -32.83 -2.24 -11.39
C ARG A 97 -32.77 -1.66 -9.98
N CYS A 98 -31.69 -1.89 -9.24
CA CYS A 98 -31.47 -1.28 -7.92
C CYS A 98 -31.43 0.25 -8.01
N ILE A 99 -30.76 0.81 -9.02
CA ILE A 99 -30.67 2.26 -9.22
C ILE A 99 -32.05 2.85 -9.51
N ALA A 100 -32.84 2.20 -10.37
CA ALA A 100 -34.22 2.61 -10.66
C ALA A 100 -35.14 2.58 -9.42
N LEU A 101 -34.77 1.82 -8.38
CA LEU A 101 -35.50 1.71 -7.12
C LEU A 101 -34.98 2.65 -6.02
N GLY A 102 -34.00 3.51 -6.30
CA GLY A 102 -33.51 4.53 -5.38
C GLY A 102 -32.05 4.38 -4.93
N ALA A 103 -31.36 3.32 -5.34
CA ALA A 103 -29.93 3.23 -5.08
C ALA A 103 -29.10 4.16 -6.00
N ARG A 104 -27.90 4.52 -5.57
CA ARG A 104 -26.87 5.15 -6.39
C ARG A 104 -25.73 4.16 -6.65
N GLN A 105 -25.08 4.27 -7.80
CA GLN A 105 -23.83 3.54 -8.04
C GLN A 105 -22.77 3.94 -7.00
N ALA A 106 -22.17 2.95 -6.32
CA ALA A 106 -21.09 3.21 -5.36
C ALA A 106 -19.83 3.75 -6.07
N ARG A 107 -19.12 4.67 -5.40
CA ARG A 107 -17.79 5.14 -5.78
C ARG A 107 -16.72 4.07 -5.48
N PRO A 108 -15.53 4.16 -6.09
CA PRO A 108 -14.38 3.35 -5.66
C PRO A 108 -14.15 3.45 -4.15
N GLY A 109 -14.01 2.30 -3.48
CA GLY A 109 -13.76 2.23 -2.04
C GLY A 109 -14.93 2.62 -1.11
N GLU A 110 -16.10 3.03 -1.63
CA GLU A 110 -17.14 3.68 -0.81
C GLU A 110 -17.70 2.77 0.31
N PHE A 111 -17.79 1.45 0.10
CA PHE A 111 -18.22 0.55 1.18
C PHE A 111 -17.23 0.53 2.35
N SER A 112 -15.92 0.53 2.08
CA SER A 112 -14.89 0.59 3.12
C SER A 112 -14.81 1.97 3.76
N GLU A 113 -15.02 3.04 2.98
CA GLU A 113 -15.16 4.42 3.48
C GLU A 113 -16.31 4.52 4.49
N ARG A 114 -17.48 3.96 4.18
CA ARG A 114 -18.62 3.94 5.12
C ARG A 114 -18.35 3.09 6.35
N ALA A 115 -17.67 1.95 6.20
CA ALA A 115 -17.24 1.13 7.34
C ALA A 115 -16.33 1.92 8.29
N PHE A 116 -15.40 2.70 7.74
CA PHE A 116 -14.55 3.61 8.51
C PHE A 116 -15.36 4.71 9.21
N LEU A 117 -16.21 5.43 8.49
CA LEU A 117 -17.05 6.52 9.04
C LEU A 117 -17.99 6.02 10.15
N ASN A 118 -18.44 4.77 10.08
CA ASN A 118 -19.30 4.14 11.10
C ASN A 118 -18.50 3.44 12.21
N GLY A 119 -17.18 3.64 12.28
CA GLY A 119 -16.31 3.09 13.34
C GLY A 119 -16.17 1.57 13.32
N LYS A 120 -16.47 0.91 12.18
CA LYS A 120 -16.28 -0.54 12.02
C LYS A 120 -14.82 -0.91 11.82
N LEU A 121 -14.06 0.01 11.23
CA LEU A 121 -12.65 -0.11 10.88
C LEU A 121 -11.99 1.25 11.12
N ASP A 122 -10.70 1.25 11.45
CA ASP A 122 -9.87 2.44 11.26
C ASP A 122 -9.35 2.55 9.82
N LEU A 123 -8.67 3.65 9.51
CA LEU A 123 -8.18 3.91 8.15
C LEU A 123 -7.11 2.91 7.69
N ALA A 124 -6.22 2.48 8.60
CA ALA A 124 -5.18 1.50 8.27
C ALA A 124 -5.78 0.10 8.02
N GLN A 125 -6.83 -0.27 8.76
CA GLN A 125 -7.60 -1.49 8.52
C GLN A 125 -8.34 -1.44 7.20
N ALA A 126 -8.95 -0.30 6.84
CA ALA A 126 -9.60 -0.12 5.54
C ALA A 126 -8.61 -0.34 4.39
N GLU A 127 -7.39 0.22 4.49
CA GLU A 127 -6.31 0.00 3.54
C GLU A 127 -5.82 -1.45 3.47
N ALA A 128 -5.78 -2.13 4.61
CA ALA A 128 -5.39 -3.53 4.69
C ALA A 128 -6.35 -4.47 3.91
N ILE A 129 -7.61 -4.07 3.71
CA ILE A 129 -8.55 -4.82 2.85
C ILE A 129 -8.04 -4.83 1.40
N ALA A 130 -7.63 -3.67 0.88
CA ALA A 130 -7.10 -3.57 -0.48
C ALA A 130 -5.79 -4.35 -0.61
N ASP A 131 -4.93 -4.27 0.41
CA ASP A 131 -3.66 -5.01 0.43
C ASP A 131 -3.90 -6.54 0.45
N LEU A 132 -4.91 -7.02 1.17
CA LEU A 132 -5.27 -8.43 1.23
C LEU A 132 -5.82 -8.94 -0.11
N ILE A 133 -6.66 -8.14 -0.79
CA ILE A 133 -7.22 -8.48 -2.10
C ILE A 133 -6.11 -8.52 -3.17
N ALA A 134 -5.15 -7.59 -3.10
CA ALA A 134 -4.07 -7.47 -4.06
C ALA A 134 -2.87 -8.40 -3.80
N ALA A 135 -2.84 -9.10 -2.66
CA ALA A 135 -1.70 -9.92 -2.26
C ALA A 135 -1.40 -11.04 -3.27
N SER A 136 -0.18 -11.05 -3.80
CA SER A 136 0.30 -12.05 -4.77
C SER A 136 0.98 -13.27 -4.12
N ASP A 137 1.26 -13.21 -2.82
CA ASP A 137 1.88 -14.28 -2.05
C ASP A 137 1.29 -14.42 -0.64
N THR A 138 1.55 -15.57 -0.01
CA THR A 138 0.97 -15.92 1.29
C THR A 138 1.49 -15.03 2.43
N ARG A 139 2.72 -14.53 2.36
CA ARG A 139 3.31 -13.70 3.41
C ARG A 139 2.68 -12.30 3.39
N ALA A 140 2.56 -11.70 2.21
CA ALA A 140 1.84 -10.44 2.01
C ALA A 140 0.38 -10.55 2.47
N ALA A 141 -0.31 -11.65 2.12
CA ALA A 141 -1.69 -11.89 2.56
C ALA A 141 -1.81 -11.99 4.09
N ARG A 142 -0.89 -12.69 4.77
CA ARG A 142 -0.86 -12.78 6.24
C ARG A 142 -0.59 -11.42 6.88
N ALA A 143 0.35 -10.65 6.34
CA ALA A 143 0.67 -9.31 6.83
C ALA A 143 -0.53 -8.37 6.69
N ALA A 144 -1.22 -8.38 5.53
CA ALA A 144 -2.44 -7.62 5.33
C ALA A 144 -3.57 -8.07 6.28
N ARG A 145 -3.75 -9.38 6.48
CA ARG A 145 -4.75 -9.92 7.43
C ARG A 145 -4.51 -9.43 8.86
N ARG A 146 -3.25 -9.35 9.30
CA ARG A 146 -2.87 -8.84 10.63
C ARG A 146 -3.12 -7.34 10.78
N SER A 147 -2.81 -6.54 9.75
CA SER A 147 -3.22 -5.12 9.74
C SER A 147 -4.73 -4.98 9.82
N LEU A 148 -5.49 -5.83 9.11
CA LEU A 148 -6.95 -5.87 9.18
C LEU A 148 -7.47 -6.27 10.57
N ASP A 149 -6.78 -7.18 11.28
CA ASP A 149 -7.04 -7.51 12.70
C ASP A 149 -6.64 -6.38 13.68
N GLY A 150 -6.16 -5.23 13.17
CA GLY A 150 -5.81 -4.05 13.94
C GLY A 150 -4.47 -4.16 14.67
N VAL A 151 -3.60 -5.11 14.31
CA VAL A 151 -2.28 -5.27 14.95
C VAL A 151 -1.44 -4.00 14.76
N PHE A 152 -1.38 -3.48 13.54
CA PHE A 152 -0.64 -2.25 13.25
C PHE A 152 -1.21 -1.05 14.00
N SER A 153 -2.53 -0.87 13.94
CA SER A 153 -3.22 0.23 14.62
C SER A 153 -3.00 0.23 16.12
N ARG A 154 -3.07 -0.94 16.79
CA ARG A 154 -2.77 -1.04 18.23
C ARG A 154 -1.36 -0.58 18.57
N ARG A 155 -0.37 -0.94 17.75
CA ARG A 155 1.02 -0.52 17.97
C ARG A 155 1.21 0.98 17.76
N VAL A 156 0.51 1.58 16.80
CA VAL A 156 0.50 3.03 16.61
C VAL A 156 -0.17 3.71 17.80
N ASP A 157 -1.33 3.22 18.24
CA ASP A 157 -2.10 3.74 19.36
C ASP A 157 -1.32 3.66 20.67
N GLU A 158 -0.64 2.54 20.96
CA GLU A 158 0.21 2.37 22.15
C GLU A 158 1.28 3.46 22.27
N VAL A 159 1.92 3.82 21.16
CA VAL A 159 2.93 4.90 21.13
C VAL A 159 2.27 6.27 21.20
N ALA A 160 1.14 6.46 20.50
CA ALA A 160 0.38 7.70 20.54
C ALA A 160 -0.12 8.03 21.96
N GLU A 161 -0.55 7.02 22.73
CA GLU A 161 -0.95 7.15 24.13
C GLU A 161 0.23 7.56 25.02
N GLN A 162 1.44 7.03 24.79
CA GLN A 162 2.64 7.45 25.52
C GLN A 162 2.95 8.93 25.28
N LEU A 163 2.85 9.41 24.04
CA LEU A 163 3.07 10.83 23.71
C LEU A 163 2.04 11.75 24.36
N VAL A 164 0.77 11.31 24.41
CA VAL A 164 -0.30 12.06 25.10
C VAL A 164 -0.02 12.17 26.60
N LEU A 165 0.37 11.06 27.25
CA LEU A 165 0.70 11.06 28.68
C LEU A 165 1.89 11.98 28.98
N LEU A 166 2.93 11.95 28.14
CA LEU A 166 4.07 12.87 28.26
C LEU A 166 3.63 14.33 28.13
N ARG A 167 2.78 14.64 27.14
CA ARG A 167 2.25 15.99 26.93
C ARG A 167 1.48 16.48 28.15
N ILE A 168 0.62 15.63 28.74
CA ILE A 168 -0.13 15.96 29.97
C ILE A 168 0.83 16.34 31.11
N HIS A 169 1.94 15.61 31.27
CA HIS A 169 2.93 15.91 32.29
C HIS A 169 3.67 17.24 32.03
N VAL A 170 4.04 17.52 30.78
CA VAL A 170 4.67 18.80 30.40
C VAL A 170 3.70 19.96 30.60
N GLU A 171 2.44 19.81 30.19
CA GLU A 171 1.41 20.84 30.38
C GLU A 171 1.14 21.14 31.84
N ALA A 172 1.07 20.11 32.69
CA ALA A 172 0.97 20.30 34.12
C ALA A 172 2.17 21.08 34.67
N ALA A 173 3.38 20.88 34.14
CA ALA A 173 4.56 21.62 34.59
C ALA A 173 4.55 23.10 34.16
N ILE A 174 3.91 23.44 33.03
CA ILE A 174 3.72 24.83 32.58
C ILE A 174 2.86 25.61 33.58
N ASP A 175 1.80 24.98 34.11
CA ASP A 175 0.90 25.61 35.10
C ASP A 175 1.61 25.95 36.43
N PHE A 176 2.79 25.38 36.70
CA PHE A 176 3.61 25.61 37.90
C PHE A 176 5.00 26.17 37.57
N ALA A 177 5.06 27.20 36.71
CA ALA A 177 6.30 27.82 36.21
C ALA A 177 7.27 28.37 37.27
N ASP A 178 6.84 28.54 38.52
CA ASP A 178 7.70 28.99 39.64
C ASP A 178 8.56 27.85 40.24
N GLU A 179 8.29 26.59 39.88
CA GLU A 179 9.02 25.41 40.34
C GLU A 179 9.91 24.83 39.22
N PRO A 180 11.19 24.48 39.50
CA PRO A 180 12.06 23.89 38.49
C PRO A 180 11.56 22.51 38.04
N LEU A 181 11.73 22.16 36.76
CA LEU A 181 11.18 20.93 36.18
C LEU A 181 11.50 19.65 36.96
N ASP A 182 12.67 19.61 37.60
CA ASP A 182 13.13 18.49 38.38
C ASP A 182 12.26 18.22 39.63
N THR A 183 11.57 19.23 40.17
CA THR A 183 10.61 19.05 41.28
C THR A 183 9.25 18.53 40.80
N LEU A 184 8.94 18.70 39.50
CA LEU A 184 7.68 18.32 38.87
C LEU A 184 7.77 17.01 38.07
N GLY A 185 8.86 16.25 38.22
CA GLY A 185 9.04 14.94 37.58
C GLY A 185 9.72 14.98 36.21
N GLY A 186 10.52 16.02 35.91
CA GLY A 186 11.25 16.17 34.64
C GLY A 186 12.11 14.97 34.24
N ALA A 187 12.71 14.26 35.21
CA ALA A 187 13.44 13.00 34.94
C ALA A 187 12.52 11.89 34.38
N GLN A 188 11.28 11.82 34.83
CA GLN A 188 10.30 10.84 34.36
C GLN A 188 9.80 11.19 32.95
N VAL A 189 9.59 12.49 32.66
CA VAL A 189 9.26 12.96 31.31
C VAL A 189 10.39 12.65 30.33
N ARG A 190 11.65 12.98 30.68
CA ARG A 190 12.81 12.68 29.82
C ARG A 190 12.97 11.17 29.57
N SER A 191 12.87 10.35 30.61
CA SER A 191 12.94 8.88 30.48
C SER A 191 11.79 8.31 29.62
N GLY A 192 10.58 8.83 29.81
CA GLY A 192 9.42 8.42 29.03
C GLY A 192 9.53 8.82 27.57
N LEU A 193 10.07 10.00 27.26
CA LEU A 193 10.32 10.44 25.89
C LEU A 193 11.38 9.59 25.18
N VAL A 194 12.48 9.24 25.86
CA VAL A 194 13.47 8.28 25.32
C VAL A 194 12.82 6.94 25.01
N THR A 195 11.93 6.46 25.88
CA THR A 195 11.18 5.21 25.66
C THR A 195 10.24 5.32 24.45
N ALA A 196 9.52 6.43 24.31
CA ALA A 196 8.63 6.68 23.18
C ALA A 196 9.40 6.78 21.85
N LEU A 197 10.55 7.46 21.83
CA LEU A 197 11.45 7.54 20.67
C LEU A 197 11.94 6.15 20.24
N GLN A 198 12.37 5.31 21.19
CA GLN A 198 12.76 3.93 20.88
C GLN A 198 11.60 3.12 20.31
N ALA A 199 10.39 3.30 20.84
CA ALA A 199 9.19 2.63 20.33
C ALA A 199 8.83 3.09 18.91
N LEU A 200 8.92 4.41 18.63
CA LEU A 200 8.74 4.98 17.30
C LEU A 200 9.75 4.45 16.28
N ILE A 201 11.04 4.40 16.64
CA ILE A 201 12.09 3.89 15.76
C ILE A 201 11.81 2.42 15.39
N ARG A 202 11.51 1.58 16.38
CA ARG A 202 11.13 0.18 16.13
C ARG A 202 9.86 0.07 15.27
N LEU A 203 8.86 0.92 15.53
CA LEU A 203 7.64 0.94 14.74
C LEU A 203 7.91 1.33 13.28
N ARG A 204 8.83 2.28 13.03
CA ARG A 204 9.26 2.68 11.69
C ARG A 204 9.97 1.53 10.97
N GLU A 205 10.91 0.87 11.63
CA GLU A 205 11.63 -0.28 11.06
C GLU A 205 10.66 -1.41 10.68
N ASP A 206 9.67 -1.68 11.53
CA ASP A 206 8.65 -2.71 11.29
C ASP A 206 7.71 -2.31 10.14
N ALA A 207 7.28 -1.03 10.11
CA ALA A 207 6.47 -0.49 9.03
C ALA A 207 7.22 -0.47 7.69
N GLU A 208 8.53 -0.21 7.67
CA GLU A 208 9.33 -0.34 6.44
C GLU A 208 9.38 -1.78 5.94
N ARG A 209 9.54 -2.77 6.84
CA ARG A 209 9.47 -4.18 6.45
C ARG A 209 8.08 -4.54 5.92
N GLY A 210 7.02 -4.07 6.58
CA GLY A 210 5.64 -4.22 6.13
C GLY A 210 5.37 -3.61 4.76
N ARG A 211 5.94 -2.43 4.49
CA ARG A 211 5.89 -1.75 3.19
C ARG A 211 6.58 -2.56 2.09
N LYS A 212 7.78 -3.06 2.35
CA LYS A 212 8.52 -3.90 1.38
C LYS A 212 7.81 -5.22 1.09
N LEU A 213 7.14 -5.81 2.10
CA LEU A 213 6.32 -7.00 1.91
C LEU A 213 5.09 -6.73 1.02
N ARG A 214 4.48 -5.55 1.13
CA ARG A 214 3.31 -5.14 0.34
C ARG A 214 3.68 -4.74 -1.08
N ASP A 215 4.64 -3.83 -1.22
CA ASP A 215 5.00 -3.20 -2.49
C ASP A 215 5.93 -4.09 -3.33
N GLY A 216 6.61 -5.03 -2.69
CA GLY A 216 7.78 -5.69 -3.23
C GLY A 216 9.04 -4.87 -3.00
N LEU A 217 10.20 -5.44 -3.35
CA LEU A 217 11.45 -4.68 -3.32
C LEU A 217 11.45 -3.66 -4.45
N HIS A 218 11.83 -2.42 -4.14
CA HIS A 218 12.03 -1.41 -5.16
C HIS A 218 13.37 -1.66 -5.85
N ALA A 219 13.33 -2.10 -7.10
CA ALA A 219 14.50 -2.41 -7.89
C ALA A 219 14.70 -1.39 -9.00
N VAL A 220 15.94 -1.04 -9.28
CA VAL A 220 16.30 -0.18 -10.41
C VAL A 220 17.15 -0.93 -11.41
N LEU A 221 16.86 -0.77 -12.69
CA LEU A 221 17.66 -1.31 -13.77
C LEU A 221 18.67 -0.27 -14.25
N VAL A 222 19.97 -0.53 -14.02
CA VAL A 222 21.07 0.40 -14.29
C VAL A 222 22.17 -0.29 -15.10
N GLY A 223 23.04 0.48 -15.76
CA GLY A 223 24.08 -0.07 -16.64
C GLY A 223 24.53 0.92 -17.72
N PRO A 224 25.68 0.72 -18.38
CA PRO A 224 26.14 1.62 -19.43
C PRO A 224 25.20 1.67 -20.65
N PRO A 225 25.35 2.67 -21.54
CA PRO A 225 24.68 2.68 -22.84
C PRO A 225 24.92 1.36 -23.59
N ASN A 226 23.92 0.88 -24.33
CA ASN A 226 24.00 -0.35 -25.13
C ASN A 226 24.28 -1.66 -24.36
N ALA A 227 24.23 -1.66 -23.03
CA ALA A 227 24.28 -2.89 -22.21
C ALA A 227 23.06 -3.81 -22.42
N GLY A 228 21.98 -3.29 -23.03
CA GLY A 228 20.75 -4.03 -23.30
C GLY A 228 19.73 -3.97 -22.15
N LYS A 229 19.73 -2.88 -21.37
CA LYS A 229 18.76 -2.61 -20.29
C LYS A 229 17.30 -2.73 -20.78
N SER A 230 16.91 -1.97 -21.79
CA SER A 230 15.54 -2.01 -22.35
C SER A 230 15.19 -3.36 -22.96
N SER A 231 16.16 -4.05 -23.59
CA SER A 231 15.95 -5.40 -24.11
C SER A 231 15.67 -6.40 -22.98
N LEU A 232 16.42 -6.30 -21.86
CA LEU A 232 16.19 -7.14 -20.70
C LEU A 232 14.85 -6.82 -20.01
N LEU A 233 14.52 -5.54 -19.87
CA LEU A 233 13.24 -5.10 -19.33
C LEU A 233 12.08 -5.69 -20.14
N ASN A 234 12.13 -5.58 -21.47
CA ASN A 234 11.11 -6.14 -22.35
C ASN A 234 11.06 -7.67 -22.30
N ALA A 235 12.21 -8.35 -22.19
CA ALA A 235 12.26 -9.80 -22.07
C ALA A 235 11.63 -10.27 -20.74
N LEU A 236 11.85 -9.52 -19.66
CA LEU A 236 11.23 -9.77 -18.35
C LEU A 236 9.72 -9.43 -18.39
N ALA A 237 9.34 -8.31 -19.00
CA ALA A 237 7.95 -7.85 -19.13
C ALA A 237 7.10 -8.73 -20.05
N GLY A 238 7.70 -9.34 -21.08
CA GLY A 238 7.05 -10.28 -21.99
C GLY A 238 6.83 -11.68 -21.41
N SER A 239 7.23 -11.92 -20.16
CA SER A 239 6.97 -13.17 -19.46
C SER A 239 5.55 -13.18 -18.87
N GLU A 240 4.88 -14.33 -18.82
CA GLU A 240 3.55 -14.50 -18.17
C GLU A 240 3.53 -14.09 -16.68
N ARG A 241 4.71 -13.81 -16.10
CA ARG A 241 4.92 -13.48 -14.69
C ARG A 241 5.01 -11.97 -14.43
N ALA A 242 4.96 -11.14 -15.47
CA ALA A 242 5.00 -9.69 -15.34
C ALA A 242 3.60 -9.08 -15.38
N ILE A 243 3.31 -8.21 -14.41
CA ILE A 243 2.11 -7.37 -14.44
C ILE A 243 2.56 -5.95 -14.77
N VAL A 244 2.15 -5.47 -15.94
CA VAL A 244 2.27 -4.06 -16.31
C VAL A 244 1.09 -3.32 -15.70
N THR A 245 1.39 -2.35 -14.84
CA THR A 245 0.35 -1.50 -14.27
C THR A 245 0.12 -0.30 -15.18
N ASP A 246 -1.04 -0.24 -15.83
CA ASP A 246 -1.52 0.97 -16.48
C ASP A 246 -2.01 1.96 -15.41
N ILE A 247 -1.15 2.89 -14.97
CA ILE A 247 -1.65 4.08 -14.27
C ILE A 247 -2.22 5.02 -15.35
N ALA A 248 -3.49 4.83 -15.68
CA ALA A 248 -4.22 5.73 -16.55
C ALA A 248 -4.35 7.11 -15.88
N GLY A 249 -3.54 8.10 -16.30
CA GLY A 249 -3.67 9.45 -15.75
C GLY A 249 -2.59 10.49 -16.04
N THR A 250 -1.45 10.18 -16.66
CA THR A 250 -0.44 11.22 -16.95
C THR A 250 -0.10 11.29 -18.44
N THR A 251 -0.77 12.19 -19.14
CA THR A 251 -0.36 12.63 -20.46
C THR A 251 0.99 13.34 -20.40
N ARG A 252 1.94 12.89 -21.25
CA ARG A 252 3.07 13.63 -21.83
C ARG A 252 4.39 13.79 -21.06
N ASP A 253 4.74 12.90 -20.13
CA ASP A 253 6.13 12.77 -19.69
C ASP A 253 6.62 11.33 -19.92
N THR A 254 7.67 11.21 -20.75
CA THR A 254 8.54 10.04 -21.01
C THR A 254 8.20 8.74 -20.27
N LEU A 255 7.74 7.73 -21.05
CA LEU A 255 7.72 6.28 -20.79
C LEU A 255 8.50 5.84 -19.52
N ARG A 256 7.85 5.91 -18.36
CA ARG A 256 8.26 5.18 -17.16
C ARG A 256 7.34 3.98 -17.06
N GLU A 257 7.79 2.86 -17.59
CA GLU A 257 7.14 1.56 -17.40
C GLU A 257 7.64 1.00 -16.07
N THR A 258 6.82 1.13 -15.02
CA THR A 258 7.01 0.37 -13.78
C THR A 258 6.43 -1.02 -14.01
N ILE A 259 7.24 -2.06 -13.81
CA ILE A 259 6.81 -3.45 -14.00
C ILE A 259 6.92 -4.21 -12.68
N ARG A 260 5.91 -5.01 -12.36
CA ARG A 260 5.93 -5.90 -11.19
C ARG A 260 6.29 -7.30 -11.63
N ILE A 261 7.42 -7.83 -11.14
CA ILE A 261 7.94 -9.13 -11.53
C ILE A 261 8.53 -9.81 -10.29
N ASP A 262 8.12 -11.05 -10.02
CA ASP A 262 8.72 -11.91 -9.00
C ASP A 262 8.80 -11.29 -7.59
N GLY A 263 7.86 -10.40 -7.23
CA GLY A 263 7.85 -9.69 -5.95
C GLY A 263 8.75 -8.46 -5.90
N LEU A 264 9.21 -7.96 -7.05
CA LEU A 264 9.90 -6.68 -7.19
C LEU A 264 9.05 -5.69 -7.98
N GLU A 265 9.13 -4.42 -7.58
CA GLU A 265 8.70 -3.28 -8.37
C GLU A 265 9.94 -2.73 -9.09
N LEU A 266 10.04 -3.00 -10.39
CA LEU A 266 11.19 -2.62 -11.20
C LEU A 266 10.93 -1.30 -11.93
N THR A 267 11.78 -0.31 -11.67
CA THR A 267 11.84 0.95 -12.42
C THR A 267 13.10 0.97 -13.30
N LEU A 268 12.95 1.33 -14.57
CA LEU A 268 14.10 1.63 -15.43
C LEU A 268 14.65 3.02 -15.11
N VAL A 269 15.93 3.09 -14.72
CA VAL A 269 16.64 4.36 -14.50
C VAL A 269 17.68 4.54 -15.59
N ASP A 270 17.54 5.59 -16.40
CA ASP A 270 18.54 5.90 -17.42
C ASP A 270 19.78 6.53 -16.76
N THR A 271 20.85 5.75 -16.67
CA THR A 271 22.14 6.14 -16.08
C THR A 271 22.86 7.24 -16.85
N ALA A 272 22.46 7.52 -18.10
CA ALA A 272 23.01 8.63 -18.87
C ALA A 272 22.75 10.00 -18.20
N GLY A 273 21.70 10.11 -17.36
CA GLY A 273 21.29 11.34 -16.69
C GLY A 273 21.83 11.55 -15.27
N LEU A 274 22.79 10.76 -14.79
CA LEU A 274 23.35 10.89 -13.43
C LEU A 274 24.64 11.74 -13.35
N ARG A 275 25.07 12.35 -14.47
CA ARG A 275 26.26 13.21 -14.53
C ARG A 275 25.91 14.66 -14.21
N GLU A 276 26.77 15.35 -13.47
CA GLU A 276 26.56 16.76 -13.14
C GLU A 276 26.71 17.67 -14.37
N GLY A 277 25.65 18.41 -14.68
CA GLY A 277 25.61 19.44 -15.74
C GLY A 277 24.34 19.34 -16.58
N GLY A 278 23.76 20.49 -16.94
CA GLY A 278 22.60 20.52 -17.83
C GLY A 278 21.60 21.65 -17.59
N ASP A 279 20.70 21.83 -18.55
CA ASP A 279 19.60 22.81 -18.50
C ASP A 279 18.59 22.48 -17.37
N ALA A 280 17.64 23.38 -17.10
CA ALA A 280 16.66 23.21 -16.01
C ALA A 280 15.91 21.86 -16.03
N ILE A 281 15.68 21.29 -17.22
CA ILE A 281 15.02 19.99 -17.41
C ILE A 281 15.95 18.83 -16.98
N GLU A 282 17.24 18.89 -17.31
CA GLU A 282 18.22 17.86 -16.95
C GLU A 282 18.50 17.86 -15.43
N ARG A 283 18.47 19.03 -14.79
CA ARG A 283 18.56 19.14 -13.32
C ARG A 283 17.38 18.49 -12.59
N GLU A 284 16.17 18.66 -13.10
CA GLU A 284 14.99 17.98 -12.55
C GLU A 284 15.06 16.46 -12.81
N GLY A 285 15.58 16.04 -13.96
CA GLY A 285 15.89 14.64 -14.25
C GLY A 285 16.87 14.03 -13.24
N MET A 286 17.98 14.72 -12.95
CA MET A 286 18.98 14.31 -11.95
C MET A 286 18.38 14.22 -10.54
N ARG A 287 17.61 15.22 -10.11
CA ARG A 287 16.98 15.23 -8.78
C ARG A 287 16.06 14.02 -8.61
N ARG A 288 15.26 13.72 -9.64
CA ARG A 288 14.35 12.56 -9.64
C ARG A 288 15.12 11.23 -9.64
N ALA A 289 16.18 11.12 -10.44
CA ALA A 289 17.00 9.91 -10.47
C ALA A 289 17.69 9.65 -9.13
N ARG A 290 18.21 10.69 -8.46
CA ARG A 290 18.77 10.59 -7.11
C ARG A 290 17.72 10.18 -6.08
N ALA A 291 16.52 10.75 -6.14
CA ALA A 291 15.42 10.38 -5.25
C ALA A 291 14.97 8.92 -5.44
N GLU A 292 14.98 8.42 -6.67
CA GLU A 292 14.69 7.00 -6.97
C GLU A 292 15.78 6.08 -6.43
N MET A 293 17.05 6.44 -6.66
CA MET A 293 18.21 5.68 -6.14
C MET A 293 18.22 5.61 -4.61
N GLN A 294 17.85 6.68 -3.91
CA GLN A 294 17.74 6.68 -2.45
C GLN A 294 16.67 5.72 -1.91
N ARG A 295 15.64 5.43 -2.71
CA ARG A 295 14.55 4.51 -2.34
C ARG A 295 14.80 3.08 -2.82
N THR A 296 15.91 2.83 -3.52
CA THR A 296 16.23 1.55 -4.15
C THR A 296 16.67 0.54 -3.11
N ASP A 297 16.00 -0.60 -3.08
CA ASP A 297 16.39 -1.77 -2.28
C ASP A 297 17.37 -2.68 -3.03
N LEU A 298 17.25 -2.75 -4.37
CA LEU A 298 18.07 -3.60 -5.25
C LEU A 298 18.48 -2.88 -6.55
N ALA A 299 19.78 -2.80 -6.81
CA ALA A 299 20.29 -2.41 -8.12
C ALA A 299 20.49 -3.64 -9.00
N ILE A 300 19.75 -3.73 -10.12
CA ILE A 300 19.97 -4.73 -11.16
C ILE A 300 20.90 -4.10 -12.21
N VAL A 301 22.17 -4.50 -12.17
CA VAL A 301 23.24 -3.85 -12.93
C VAL A 301 23.55 -4.62 -14.20
N VAL A 302 23.10 -4.11 -15.34
CA VAL A 302 23.26 -4.74 -16.65
C VAL A 302 24.56 -4.28 -17.29
N VAL A 303 25.43 -5.23 -17.61
CA VAL A 303 26.70 -5.01 -18.33
C VAL A 303 26.81 -5.94 -19.53
N ASP A 304 27.64 -5.59 -20.52
CA ASP A 304 27.96 -6.49 -21.65
C ASP A 304 28.88 -7.61 -21.15
N ALA A 305 28.47 -8.87 -21.32
CA ALA A 305 29.21 -10.03 -20.81
C ALA A 305 30.61 -10.18 -21.41
N ARG A 306 30.88 -9.55 -22.57
CA ARG A 306 32.21 -9.55 -23.21
C ARG A 306 33.19 -8.59 -22.54
N GLU A 307 32.69 -7.53 -21.91
CA GLU A 307 33.49 -6.47 -21.28
C GLU A 307 32.92 -6.09 -19.89
N PRO A 308 32.76 -7.04 -18.95
CA PRO A 308 32.04 -6.82 -17.70
C PRO A 308 32.76 -5.81 -16.77
N GLN A 309 34.10 -5.77 -16.78
CA GLN A 309 34.86 -4.87 -15.93
C GLN A 309 34.67 -3.40 -16.31
N ALA A 310 34.72 -3.09 -17.61
CA ALA A 310 34.45 -1.73 -18.11
C ALA A 310 33.03 -1.27 -17.74
N GLY A 311 32.07 -2.19 -17.76
CA GLY A 311 30.71 -1.92 -17.30
C GLY A 311 30.61 -1.64 -15.80
N ARG A 312 31.32 -2.41 -14.96
CA ARG A 312 31.40 -2.22 -13.51
C ARG A 312 31.97 -0.84 -13.15
N ASP A 313 33.10 -0.49 -13.76
CA ASP A 313 33.78 0.78 -13.51
C ASP A 313 32.91 1.98 -13.92
N ALA A 314 32.07 1.83 -14.93
CA ALA A 314 31.19 2.90 -15.43
C ALA A 314 30.00 3.23 -14.51
N VAL A 315 29.61 2.33 -13.61
CA VAL A 315 28.40 2.48 -12.77
C VAL A 315 28.67 2.36 -11.27
N GLY A 316 29.85 1.91 -10.86
CA GLY A 316 30.19 1.60 -9.46
C GLY A 316 29.82 2.72 -8.47
N ASP A 317 30.20 3.96 -8.76
CA ASP A 317 29.93 5.11 -7.88
C ASP A 317 28.43 5.41 -7.75
N SER A 318 27.64 5.15 -8.80
CA SER A 318 26.20 5.47 -8.81
C SER A 318 25.36 4.51 -7.96
N ILE A 319 25.86 3.30 -7.71
CA ILE A 319 25.14 2.23 -6.99
C ILE A 319 25.75 1.91 -5.63
N ALA A 320 26.80 2.64 -5.22
CA ALA A 320 27.59 2.35 -4.03
C ALA A 320 26.74 2.30 -2.75
N ASP A 321 25.75 3.18 -2.65
CA ASP A 321 24.86 3.30 -1.48
C ASP A 321 23.65 2.36 -1.54
N VAL A 322 23.49 1.57 -2.60
CA VAL A 322 22.34 0.66 -2.74
C VAL A 322 22.58 -0.61 -1.91
N PRO A 323 21.65 -1.00 -1.02
CA PRO A 323 21.85 -2.11 -0.09
C PRO A 323 22.18 -3.45 -0.73
N GLN A 324 21.60 -3.74 -1.90
CA GLN A 324 21.79 -4.98 -2.64
C GLN A 324 22.08 -4.71 -4.11
N GLN A 325 22.96 -5.51 -4.70
CA GLN A 325 23.34 -5.40 -6.10
C GLN A 325 23.29 -6.79 -6.74
N LEU A 326 22.66 -6.87 -7.92
CA LEU A 326 22.62 -8.06 -8.75
C LEU A 326 23.21 -7.73 -10.12
N TRP A 327 24.34 -8.34 -10.45
CA TRP A 327 25.07 -8.10 -11.70
C TRP A 327 24.55 -9.00 -12.80
N ILE A 328 24.07 -8.39 -13.89
CA ILE A 328 23.56 -9.07 -15.05
C ILE A 328 24.56 -8.94 -16.20
N HIS A 329 25.22 -10.04 -16.52
CA HIS A 329 26.12 -10.14 -17.66
C HIS A 329 25.28 -10.49 -18.90
N ASN A 330 24.81 -9.46 -19.61
CA ASN A 330 23.92 -9.59 -20.76
C ASN A 330 24.70 -9.88 -22.06
N LYS A 331 24.02 -10.36 -23.10
CA LYS A 331 24.60 -10.82 -24.39
C LYS A 331 25.51 -12.04 -24.23
N SER A 332 25.19 -12.92 -23.29
CA SER A 332 25.95 -14.15 -23.04
C SER A 332 25.97 -15.11 -24.24
N ASP A 333 25.03 -14.97 -25.17
CA ASP A 333 25.00 -15.67 -26.47
C ASP A 333 26.22 -15.36 -27.36
N LEU A 334 26.90 -14.24 -27.12
CA LEU A 334 28.10 -13.84 -27.86
C LEU A 334 29.40 -14.36 -27.22
N LEU A 335 29.33 -15.04 -26.08
CA LEU A 335 30.49 -15.64 -25.44
C LEU A 335 30.87 -16.96 -26.13
N ALA A 336 32.17 -17.20 -26.30
CA ALA A 336 32.66 -18.46 -26.85
C ALA A 336 32.41 -19.65 -25.90
N ALA A 337 32.39 -19.39 -24.59
CA ALA A 337 32.03 -20.36 -23.56
C ALA A 337 31.47 -19.62 -22.34
N MET A 338 30.51 -20.24 -21.66
CA MET A 338 29.95 -19.72 -20.41
C MET A 338 30.94 -19.93 -19.25
N PRO A 339 31.14 -18.95 -18.36
CA PRO A 339 31.96 -19.14 -17.17
C PRO A 339 31.33 -20.20 -16.26
N SER A 340 32.12 -21.17 -15.80
CA SER A 340 31.66 -22.26 -14.92
C SER A 340 31.50 -21.82 -13.45
N ASP A 341 32.27 -20.82 -13.00
CA ASP A 341 32.28 -20.30 -11.63
C ASP A 341 31.90 -18.80 -11.61
N ALA A 342 30.64 -18.50 -11.91
CA ALA A 342 30.13 -17.16 -11.70
C ALA A 342 29.89 -16.90 -10.20
N PRO A 343 30.27 -15.73 -9.66
CA PRO A 343 29.89 -15.30 -8.32
C PRO A 343 28.37 -15.34 -8.10
N ALA A 344 27.93 -15.53 -6.85
CA ALA A 344 26.51 -15.70 -6.52
C ALA A 344 25.64 -14.44 -6.80
N ASP A 345 26.26 -13.28 -6.94
CA ASP A 345 25.67 -12.00 -7.31
C ASP A 345 25.70 -11.74 -8.83
N VAL A 346 26.19 -12.68 -9.64
CA VAL A 346 26.29 -12.56 -11.10
C VAL A 346 25.38 -13.55 -11.80
N VAL A 347 24.54 -13.07 -12.73
CA VAL A 347 23.71 -13.90 -13.61
C VAL A 347 24.03 -13.56 -15.06
N HIS A 348 24.32 -14.60 -15.85
CA HIS A 348 24.59 -14.44 -17.28
C HIS A 348 23.30 -14.66 -18.05
N VAL A 349 22.93 -13.68 -18.90
CA VAL A 349 21.69 -13.72 -19.66
C VAL A 349 21.90 -13.28 -21.11
N SER A 350 21.01 -13.72 -21.98
CA SER A 350 20.84 -13.13 -23.30
C SER A 350 19.40 -12.64 -23.41
N ALA A 351 19.21 -11.33 -23.29
CA ALA A 351 17.89 -10.72 -23.48
C ALA A 351 17.32 -10.95 -24.90
N ALA A 352 18.19 -11.23 -25.89
CA ALA A 352 17.79 -11.47 -27.28
C ALA A 352 17.27 -12.90 -27.51
N THR A 353 17.89 -13.90 -26.87
CA THR A 353 17.56 -15.33 -27.08
C THR A 353 16.74 -15.94 -25.96
N GLY A 354 16.68 -15.29 -24.79
CA GLY A 354 16.04 -15.80 -23.58
C GLY A 354 16.94 -16.67 -22.70
N LEU A 355 18.19 -16.92 -23.11
CA LEU A 355 19.14 -17.71 -22.33
C LEU A 355 19.33 -17.11 -20.93
N GLY A 356 19.25 -17.93 -19.88
CA GLY A 356 19.50 -17.54 -18.50
C GLY A 356 18.37 -16.75 -17.81
N LEU A 357 17.27 -16.43 -18.50
CA LEU A 357 16.15 -15.68 -17.91
C LEU A 357 15.46 -16.44 -16.77
N ASP A 358 15.30 -17.77 -16.88
CA ASP A 358 14.72 -18.57 -15.79
C ASP A 358 15.57 -18.54 -14.51
N GLN A 359 16.90 -18.55 -14.66
CA GLN A 359 17.83 -18.41 -13.54
C GLN A 359 17.75 -17.02 -12.92
N LEU A 360 17.63 -15.98 -13.77
CA LEU A 360 17.40 -14.61 -13.32
C LEU A 360 16.10 -14.50 -12.52
N HIS A 361 14.99 -15.02 -13.04
CA HIS A 361 13.70 -15.07 -12.33
C HIS A 361 13.81 -15.79 -10.98
N ALA A 362 14.50 -16.94 -10.92
CA ALA A 362 14.72 -17.65 -9.66
C ALA A 362 15.54 -16.82 -8.65
N ARG A 363 16.56 -16.09 -9.13
CA ARG A 363 17.39 -15.24 -8.29
C ARG A 363 16.63 -14.02 -7.76
N LEU A 364 15.84 -13.38 -8.62
CA LEU A 364 14.98 -12.27 -8.26
C LEU A 364 13.95 -12.67 -7.20
N ARG A 365 13.27 -13.82 -7.35
CA ARG A 365 12.37 -14.35 -6.32
C ARG A 365 13.09 -14.57 -4.98
N ALA A 366 14.29 -15.16 -5.01
CA ALA A 366 15.05 -15.41 -3.80
C ALA A 366 15.41 -14.10 -3.06
N LEU A 367 15.80 -13.06 -3.80
CA LEU A 367 16.07 -11.72 -3.26
C LEU A 367 14.79 -11.08 -2.70
N ALA A 368 13.69 -11.10 -3.46
CA ALA A 368 12.39 -10.56 -3.05
C ALA A 368 11.82 -11.23 -1.79
N SER A 369 12.00 -12.55 -1.66
CA SER A 369 11.57 -13.29 -0.47
C SER A 369 12.39 -12.99 0.79
N GLY A 370 13.62 -12.45 0.61
CA GLY A 370 14.57 -12.11 1.66
C GLY A 370 15.12 -13.30 2.45
N SER A 371 16.39 -13.23 2.85
CA SER A 371 17.01 -14.12 3.86
C SER A 371 16.68 -13.72 5.31
N ALA A 372 15.53 -13.07 5.54
CA ALA A 372 15.09 -12.64 6.85
C ALA A 372 14.34 -13.78 7.53
N GLY A 373 14.92 -14.32 8.60
CA GLY A 373 14.39 -15.43 9.38
C GLY A 373 12.96 -15.22 9.85
N ASP A 374 12.34 -16.35 10.22
CA ASP A 374 10.97 -16.56 10.70
C ASP A 374 10.58 -15.76 11.97
N SER A 375 10.87 -14.45 12.05
CA SER A 375 10.33 -13.60 13.10
C SER A 375 8.89 -13.23 12.77
N VAL A 376 8.01 -14.16 13.12
CA VAL A 376 6.55 -14.14 12.93
C VAL A 376 5.88 -12.94 13.63
N ASP A 377 6.52 -12.25 14.57
CA ASP A 377 5.88 -11.24 15.43
C ASP A 377 5.80 -9.81 14.84
N GLY A 378 6.51 -9.51 13.75
CA GLY A 378 6.58 -8.16 13.17
C GLY A 378 5.82 -7.93 11.87
N GLU A 379 5.19 -8.96 11.29
CA GLU A 379 4.66 -8.88 9.93
C GLU A 379 3.23 -8.34 9.90
N PHE A 380 3.09 -7.02 9.73
CA PHE A 380 1.86 -6.37 9.31
C PHE A 380 2.11 -5.63 7.97
N SER A 381 1.06 -5.40 7.18
CA SER A 381 1.15 -4.56 5.97
C SER A 381 1.19 -3.09 6.36
N ALA A 382 2.04 -2.32 5.68
CA ALA A 382 2.13 -0.87 5.83
C ALA A 382 2.34 -0.21 4.46
N ARG A 383 2.13 1.11 4.39
CA ARG A 383 2.24 1.92 3.18
C ARG A 383 3.25 3.03 3.38
N ALA A 384 3.72 3.62 2.28
CA ALA A 384 4.65 4.75 2.32
C ALA A 384 4.14 5.92 3.20
N ARG A 385 2.83 6.22 3.16
CA ARG A 385 2.24 7.26 4.02
C ARG A 385 2.37 6.95 5.52
N HIS A 386 2.34 5.67 5.90
CA HIS A 386 2.48 5.28 7.31
C HIS A 386 3.91 5.48 7.78
N VAL A 387 4.88 5.06 6.97
CA VAL A 387 6.31 5.24 7.25
C VAL A 387 6.66 6.73 7.37
N GLU A 388 6.13 7.54 6.46
CA GLU A 388 6.31 9.00 6.49
C GLU A 388 5.72 9.63 7.76
N ALA A 389 4.47 9.30 8.12
CA ALA A 389 3.82 9.80 9.33
C ALA A 389 4.60 9.41 10.61
N ILE A 390 5.12 8.17 10.69
CA ILE A 390 5.98 7.76 11.81
C ILE A 390 7.30 8.54 11.80
N GLY A 391 7.88 8.79 10.62
CA GLY A 391 9.08 9.62 10.46
C GLY A 391 8.89 11.06 10.95
N GLN A 392 7.74 11.67 10.62
CA GLN A 392 7.36 12.99 11.13
C GLN A 392 7.20 12.97 12.65
N ALA A 393 6.52 11.96 13.20
CA ALA A 393 6.38 11.79 14.65
C ALA A 393 7.74 11.67 15.36
N ILE A 394 8.70 10.95 14.78
CA ILE A 394 10.08 10.87 15.30
C ILE A 394 10.72 12.26 15.30
N GLY A 395 10.68 12.99 14.18
CA GLY A 395 11.30 14.32 14.10
C GLY A 395 10.66 15.36 15.04
N HIS A 396 9.37 15.24 15.35
CA HIS A 396 8.71 16.04 16.38
C HIS A 396 9.12 15.61 17.80
N ALA A 397 9.20 14.31 18.08
CA ALA A 397 9.64 13.79 19.37
C ALA A 397 11.12 14.13 19.69
N GLU A 398 12.01 14.12 18.70
CA GLU A 398 13.41 14.56 18.84
C GLU A 398 13.51 16.06 19.15
N ARG A 399 12.67 16.89 18.50
CA ARG A 399 12.58 18.32 18.82
C ARG A 399 12.06 18.55 20.23
N ALA A 400 11.02 17.83 20.66
CA ALA A 400 10.54 17.90 22.03
C ALA A 400 11.65 17.57 23.05
N GLU A 401 12.50 16.58 22.75
CA GLU A 401 13.65 16.25 23.61
C GLU A 401 14.63 17.42 23.72
N SER A 402 14.97 18.04 22.59
CA SER A 402 15.84 19.22 22.55
C SER A 402 15.26 20.40 23.33
N GLU A 403 13.96 20.67 23.19
CA GLU A 403 13.30 21.77 23.90
C GLU A 403 13.22 21.52 25.41
N LEU A 404 13.03 20.26 25.84
CA LEU A 404 13.09 19.88 27.26
C LEU A 404 14.47 20.06 27.89
N VAL A 405 15.56 19.89 27.11
CA VAL A 405 16.92 20.17 27.58
C VAL A 405 17.13 21.66 27.84
N HIS A 406 16.44 22.52 27.09
CA HIS A 406 16.47 23.98 27.24
C HIS A 406 15.36 24.53 28.15
N GLU A 407 14.57 23.66 28.78
CA GLU A 407 13.42 24.02 29.64
C GLU A 407 12.33 24.84 28.92
N HIS A 408 12.23 24.74 27.59
CA HIS A 408 11.18 25.41 26.81
C HIS A 408 9.89 24.57 26.76
N LEU A 409 9.17 24.53 27.87
CA LEU A 409 8.05 23.60 28.07
C LEU A 409 6.88 23.80 27.10
N GLU A 410 6.57 25.04 26.74
CA GLU A 410 5.50 25.33 25.76
C GLU A 410 5.83 24.74 24.38
N LEU A 411 7.09 24.87 23.95
CA LEU A 411 7.56 24.30 22.68
C LEU A 411 7.59 22.77 22.73
N ALA A 412 8.05 22.20 23.84
CA ALA A 412 8.04 20.75 24.03
C ALA A 412 6.60 20.17 24.00
N ALA A 413 5.64 20.84 24.64
CA ALA A 413 4.24 20.42 24.64
C ALA A 413 3.63 20.49 23.22
N GLU A 414 3.97 21.52 22.44
CA GLU A 414 3.52 21.66 21.06
C GLU A 414 4.15 20.60 20.14
N GLU A 415 5.44 20.33 20.26
CA GLU A 415 6.12 19.28 19.50
C GLU A 415 5.54 17.88 19.82
N LEU A 416 5.20 17.60 21.09
CA LEU A 416 4.49 16.36 21.46
C LEU A 416 3.07 16.29 20.87
N ARG A 417 2.36 17.42 20.78
CA ARG A 417 1.04 17.50 20.12
C ARG A 417 1.14 17.15 18.64
N LEU A 418 2.12 17.71 17.94
CA LEU A 418 2.36 17.47 16.52
C LEU A 418 2.80 16.02 16.25
N ALA A 419 3.64 15.44 17.12
CA ALA A 419 4.00 14.02 17.04
C ALA A 419 2.77 13.10 17.16
N HIS A 420 1.86 13.40 18.09
CA HIS A 420 0.61 12.67 18.26
C HIS A 420 -0.33 12.83 17.05
N GLU A 421 -0.46 14.04 16.50
CA GLU A 421 -1.27 14.33 15.31
C GLU A 421 -0.77 13.55 14.09
N ALA A 422 0.55 13.50 13.85
CA ALA A 422 1.15 12.70 12.78
C ALA A 422 0.80 11.21 12.88
N LEU A 423 0.84 10.62 14.09
CA LEU A 423 0.38 9.24 14.29
C LEU A 423 -1.14 9.08 14.09
N GLY A 424 -1.93 10.09 14.48
CA GLY A 424 -3.38 10.12 14.30
C GLY A 424 -3.84 10.07 12.85
N GLU A 425 -3.05 10.58 11.91
CA GLU A 425 -3.30 10.48 10.45
C GLU A 425 -3.25 9.03 9.93
N ILE A 426 -2.55 8.13 10.63
CA ILE A 426 -2.42 6.73 10.23
C ILE A 426 -3.76 6.01 10.42
N THR A 427 -4.35 6.15 11.61
CA THR A 427 -5.62 5.51 12.00
C THR A 427 -6.85 6.32 11.59
N GLY A 428 -6.68 7.59 11.21
CA GLY A 428 -7.78 8.46 10.78
C GLY A 428 -8.60 9.03 11.94
N ARG A 429 -8.00 9.16 13.13
CA ARG A 429 -8.67 9.73 14.32
C ARG A 429 -8.72 11.27 14.31
N MET A 430 -8.16 11.93 13.30
CA MET A 430 -8.25 13.39 13.07
C MET A 430 -8.79 13.72 11.66
N SER A 431 -9.36 14.92 11.51
CA SER A 431 -10.49 15.27 10.61
C SER A 431 -10.58 14.51 9.27
N ALA A 432 -11.66 13.74 9.15
CA ALA A 432 -11.95 12.84 8.04
C ALA A 432 -12.07 13.52 6.66
N ASP A 433 -12.41 14.81 6.56
CA ASP A 433 -12.90 15.36 5.28
C ASP A 433 -11.84 15.50 4.16
N ASP A 434 -10.55 15.71 4.49
CA ASP A 434 -9.50 15.93 3.46
C ASP A 434 -8.65 14.68 3.13
N LEU A 435 -8.52 13.72 4.06
CA LEU A 435 -7.72 12.50 3.85
C LEU A 435 -8.46 11.46 2.99
N LEU A 436 -9.79 11.43 3.07
CA LEU A 436 -10.64 10.39 2.45
C LEU A 436 -10.60 10.43 0.92
N GLY A 437 -10.65 11.61 0.31
CA GLY A 437 -10.71 11.75 -1.15
C GLY A 437 -9.48 11.18 -1.88
N ARG A 438 -8.29 11.32 -1.28
CA ARG A 438 -7.03 10.82 -1.86
C ARG A 438 -6.86 9.32 -1.66
N ILE A 439 -7.24 8.78 -0.50
CA ILE A 439 -7.01 7.37 -0.15
C ILE A 439 -8.01 6.46 -0.87
N PHE A 440 -9.31 6.78 -0.82
CA PHE A 440 -10.37 5.90 -1.34
C PHE A 440 -10.49 5.89 -2.87
N SER A 441 -9.91 6.89 -3.56
CA SER A 441 -9.82 6.88 -5.03
C SER A 441 -8.96 5.74 -5.59
N SER A 442 -8.04 5.19 -4.79
CA SER A 442 -7.16 4.07 -5.17
C SER A 442 -7.80 2.68 -4.95
N PHE A 443 -8.97 2.62 -4.32
CA PHE A 443 -9.66 1.37 -4.04
C PHE A 443 -10.54 0.98 -5.20
N CYS A 444 -10.66 -0.32 -5.43
CA CYS A 444 -11.51 -0.87 -6.45
C CYS A 444 -13.00 -0.49 -6.27
N ILE A 445 -13.70 -0.16 -7.38
CA ILE A 445 -15.15 0.14 -7.44
C ILE A 445 -15.93 -1.14 -7.28
N GLY A 446 -16.44 -1.47 -6.07
CA GLY A 446 -17.15 -2.74 -5.89
C GLY A 446 -16.44 -3.89 -6.62
N LYS A 447 -15.12 -3.94 -6.47
CA LYS A 447 -14.23 -4.78 -7.25
C LYS A 447 -13.23 -5.38 -6.28
#